data_AF-A0A5E4HYP5-F1
#
_entry.id   AF-A0A5E4HYP5-F1
#
_cell.length_a   1.000
_cell.length_b   1.000
_cell.length_c   1.000
_cell.angle_alpha   90.00
_cell.angle_beta   90.00
_cell.angle_gamma   90.00
#
_symmetry.space_group_name_H-M   'P 1'
#
loop_
_entity.id
_entity.type
_entity.pdbx_description
1 polymer ?
#
loop_
_entity_poly.entity_id
_entity_poly.type
_entity_poly.pdbx_seq_one_letter_code
_entity_poly.pdbx_strand_id
1 'polypeptide(L)'
;MSFVPIIPNKIEPVKNSERIGKIVVAGASAHLFDKVCYGLNRPRPDIEVSELRLPAGLTPGNGVSPAVRNALGDTGTGMAVLIFENGLGPEKTGRLAEDVKLAGGKKAFTILMREEKASAQYDGPEPPVPAPQFIDQVFSFRGSEALFIAMVGLLEDRLNFQNDLESVVLVVDDKPKHYSRFLTEFYEINRQRTRVRLACDYEEAQRVILDCAQGENLAGVISDLWFPRNGRHDQSAFALLEFLRKSGQIPITLRKVPAIVMSADKQALDALHEQVPDVFCFDKNDPLLLQHVRQTVNDFFGFGAFRIFVPGSGEPFIVEDLHELKVMLKAMPDSVLLHYSRHNYFSGWLRLHGHKELAAAIRPIDSEDAGEVRALLLEKFGQYEMGLLASGKVRLAWDS
;
A
#
# COMPACT_ATOMS: atom_id res chain seq x y z
N MET A 1 -34.91 16.79 4.40
CA MET A 1 -35.07 15.47 3.74
C MET A 1 -33.69 14.89 3.61
N SER A 2 -33.30 14.12 4.62
CA SER A 2 -32.05 13.40 4.67
C SER A 2 -32.27 11.98 4.11
N PHE A 3 -31.42 11.57 3.19
CA PHE A 3 -31.35 10.17 2.79
C PHE A 3 -30.54 9.46 3.85
N VAL A 4 -31.17 8.59 4.64
CA VAL A 4 -30.43 7.76 5.60
C VAL A 4 -30.05 6.48 4.87
N PRO A 5 -28.77 6.32 4.50
CA PRO A 5 -28.33 5.10 3.85
C PRO A 5 -28.59 3.89 4.76
N ILE A 6 -29.09 2.79 4.19
CA ILE A 6 -28.86 1.45 4.77
C ILE A 6 -27.51 0.98 4.22
N ILE A 7 -26.47 1.78 4.45
CA ILE A 7 -25.09 1.36 4.23
C ILE A 7 -24.61 0.91 5.61
N PRO A 8 -23.91 -0.23 5.73
CA PRO A 8 -23.19 -0.52 6.97
C PRO A 8 -22.23 0.65 7.18
N ASN A 9 -22.57 1.56 8.10
CA ASN A 9 -21.84 2.81 8.38
C ASN A 9 -20.50 2.56 9.10
N LYS A 10 -19.94 1.38 8.89
CA LYS A 10 -18.61 0.93 9.20
C LYS A 10 -18.30 -0.05 8.09
N ILE A 11 -17.18 0.13 7.40
CA ILE A 11 -16.45 -1.04 6.91
C ILE A 11 -16.19 -1.85 8.19
N GLU A 12 -17.07 -2.80 8.50
CA GLU A 12 -16.83 -3.73 9.60
C GLU A 12 -15.47 -4.37 9.29
N PRO A 13 -14.54 -4.44 10.26
CA PRO A 13 -13.31 -5.17 10.04
C PRO A 13 -13.69 -6.54 9.51
N VAL A 14 -13.18 -6.88 8.31
CA VAL A 14 -13.54 -8.13 7.62
C VAL A 14 -13.40 -9.26 8.63
N LYS A 15 -14.52 -9.93 8.92
CA LYS A 15 -14.62 -10.98 9.96
C LYS A 15 -13.64 -12.15 9.76
N ASN A 16 -12.89 -12.18 8.66
CA ASN A 16 -11.94 -13.21 8.24
C ASN A 16 -10.58 -12.65 7.75
N SER A 17 -10.07 -11.55 8.29
CA SER A 17 -8.69 -11.13 7.94
C SER A 17 -7.67 -12.10 8.53
N GLU A 18 -6.87 -12.76 7.71
CA GLU A 18 -5.74 -13.57 8.19
C GLU A 18 -4.72 -12.67 8.91
N ARG A 19 -4.21 -13.15 10.04
CA ARG A 19 -3.23 -12.45 10.88
C ARG A 19 -1.94 -13.23 10.94
N ILE A 20 -0.84 -12.54 11.20
CA ILE A 20 0.40 -13.18 11.64
C ILE A 20 0.22 -13.49 13.12
N GLY A 21 0.19 -14.78 13.48
CA GLY A 21 0.07 -15.23 14.87
C GLY A 21 1.41 -15.64 15.47
N LYS A 22 2.44 -15.88 14.64
CA LYS A 22 3.73 -16.37 15.10
C LYS A 22 4.90 -15.78 14.34
N ILE A 23 5.93 -15.38 15.08
CA ILE A 23 7.23 -14.93 14.56
C ILE A 23 8.34 -15.79 15.17
N VAL A 24 9.12 -16.41 14.30
CA VAL A 24 10.30 -17.21 14.66
C VAL A 24 11.54 -16.43 14.28
N VAL A 25 12.45 -16.21 15.22
CA VAL A 25 13.68 -15.44 14.99
C VAL A 25 14.89 -16.37 14.96
N ALA A 26 15.68 -16.31 13.89
CA ALA A 26 16.87 -17.13 13.70
C ALA A 26 18.10 -16.26 13.41
N GLY A 27 19.25 -16.59 14.01
CA GLY A 27 20.50 -15.87 13.77
C GLY A 27 20.62 -14.51 14.45
N ALA A 28 19.69 -14.14 15.33
CA ALA A 28 19.79 -12.91 16.09
C ALA A 28 20.76 -13.06 17.28
N SER A 29 21.44 -11.97 17.64
CA SER A 29 22.07 -11.88 18.98
C SER A 29 20.98 -11.77 20.06
N ALA A 30 21.31 -12.06 21.32
CA ALA A 30 20.35 -11.91 22.43
C ALA A 30 19.74 -10.50 22.47
N HIS A 31 20.56 -9.46 22.25
CA HIS A 31 20.10 -8.08 22.21
C HIS A 31 19.11 -7.80 21.07
N LEU A 32 19.35 -8.34 19.87
CA LEU A 32 18.42 -8.18 18.74
C LEU A 32 17.12 -8.95 18.97
N PHE A 33 17.19 -10.15 19.54
CA PHE A 33 16.01 -10.91 19.91
C PHE A 33 15.13 -10.13 20.91
N ASP A 34 15.75 -9.51 21.92
CA ASP A 34 15.05 -8.66 22.88
C ASP A 34 14.41 -7.45 22.20
N LYS A 35 15.06 -6.83 21.21
CA LYS A 35 14.48 -5.74 20.41
C LYS A 35 13.27 -6.18 19.59
N VAL A 36 13.32 -7.36 18.97
CA VAL A 36 12.17 -7.93 18.25
C VAL A 36 11.00 -8.13 19.22
N CYS A 37 11.26 -8.75 20.37
CA CYS A 37 10.26 -8.95 21.41
C CYS A 37 9.67 -7.62 21.90
N TYR A 38 10.52 -6.63 22.17
CA TYR A 38 10.06 -5.31 22.63
C TYR A 38 9.19 -4.60 21.59
N GLY A 39 9.63 -4.61 20.32
CA GLY A 39 8.91 -3.97 19.22
C GLY A 39 7.54 -4.57 18.93
N LEU A 40 7.34 -5.86 19.25
CA LEU A 40 6.10 -6.59 18.95
C LEU A 40 5.21 -6.79 20.17
N ASN A 41 5.74 -7.18 21.33
CA ASN A 41 4.92 -7.64 22.47
C ASN A 41 3.97 -6.57 23.00
N ARG A 42 4.37 -5.29 22.98
CA ARG A 42 3.51 -4.20 23.46
C ARG A 42 2.38 -3.86 22.48
N PRO A 43 2.65 -3.58 21.19
CA PRO A 43 1.59 -3.25 20.22
C PRO A 43 0.82 -4.47 19.68
N ARG A 44 1.40 -5.67 19.69
CA ARG A 44 0.85 -6.92 19.15
C ARG A 44 1.08 -8.10 20.11
N PRO A 45 0.48 -8.09 21.32
CA PRO A 45 0.62 -9.18 22.29
C PRO A 45 -0.01 -10.50 21.81
N ASP A 46 -0.76 -10.47 20.72
CA ASP A 46 -1.36 -11.62 20.04
C ASP A 46 -0.34 -12.45 19.24
N ILE A 47 0.88 -11.94 19.02
CA ILE A 47 1.92 -12.62 18.25
C ILE A 47 2.85 -13.40 19.18
N GLU A 48 2.93 -14.71 18.99
CA GLU A 48 3.94 -15.55 19.65
C GLU A 48 5.31 -15.29 19.02
N VAL A 49 6.27 -14.76 19.78
CA VAL A 49 7.66 -14.60 19.35
C VAL A 49 8.54 -15.67 19.98
N SER A 50 9.28 -16.41 19.16
CA SER A 50 10.16 -17.50 19.62
C SER A 50 11.53 -17.47 18.92
N GLU A 51 12.57 -17.96 19.61
CA GLU A 51 13.92 -18.08 19.06
C GLU A 51 14.11 -19.48 18.44
N LEU A 52 14.64 -19.54 17.21
CA LEU A 52 15.08 -20.77 16.56
C LEU A 52 16.59 -20.89 16.63
N ARG A 53 17.05 -21.77 17.51
CA ARG A 53 18.47 -22.17 17.59
C ARG A 53 18.72 -23.34 16.65
N LEU A 54 19.45 -23.06 15.57
CA LEU A 54 19.83 -24.08 14.60
C LEU A 54 21.01 -24.91 15.12
N PRO A 55 20.97 -26.26 15.00
CA PRO A 55 22.11 -27.09 15.32
C PRO A 55 23.31 -26.74 14.43
N ALA A 56 24.53 -26.95 14.96
CA ALA A 56 25.77 -26.53 14.29
C ALA A 56 25.93 -27.10 12.87
N GLY A 57 25.33 -28.26 12.58
CA GLY A 57 25.37 -28.97 11.29
C GLY A 57 24.01 -29.15 10.63
N LEU A 58 23.31 -28.06 10.29
CA LEU A 58 22.31 -28.09 9.20
C LEU A 58 23.01 -28.62 7.94
N THR A 59 22.91 -29.92 7.73
CA THR A 59 23.57 -30.63 6.64
C THR A 59 22.57 -30.77 5.48
N PRO A 60 22.99 -30.54 4.22
CA PRO A 60 22.13 -30.77 3.06
C PRO A 60 21.70 -32.25 2.99
N GLY A 61 20.40 -32.52 2.76
CA GLY A 61 19.94 -33.83 2.26
C GLY A 61 18.88 -34.61 3.04
N ASN A 62 18.43 -34.19 4.23
CA ASN A 62 17.53 -35.00 5.09
C ASN A 62 16.10 -34.42 5.30
N GLY A 63 15.48 -33.89 4.24
CA GLY A 63 14.13 -33.31 4.33
C GLY A 63 14.06 -32.09 5.28
N VAL A 64 12.85 -31.67 5.67
CA VAL A 64 12.71 -30.49 6.55
C VAL A 64 13.25 -30.79 7.94
N SER A 65 14.13 -29.93 8.45
CA SER A 65 14.70 -30.01 9.81
C SER A 65 13.63 -30.17 10.89
N PRO A 66 13.77 -31.13 11.84
CA PRO A 66 12.86 -31.27 12.98
C PRO A 66 12.77 -30.00 13.82
N ALA A 67 13.88 -29.25 13.96
CA ALA A 67 13.88 -27.98 14.69
C ALA A 67 12.98 -26.94 14.00
N VAL A 68 12.99 -26.89 12.66
CA VAL A 68 12.12 -26.01 11.88
C VAL A 68 10.66 -26.45 12.00
N ARG A 69 10.36 -27.75 11.85
CA ARG A 69 8.98 -28.25 12.02
C ARG A 69 8.41 -27.94 13.40
N ASN A 70 9.20 -28.15 14.45
CA ASN A 70 8.77 -27.87 15.82
C ASN A 70 8.60 -26.37 16.07
N ALA A 71 9.49 -25.53 15.52
CA ALA A 71 9.42 -24.08 15.67
C ALA A 71 8.21 -23.51 14.92
N LEU A 72 7.89 -24.02 13.74
CA LEU A 72 6.72 -23.61 13.00
C LEU A 72 5.43 -24.11 13.69
N GLY A 73 5.34 -25.42 13.97
CA GLY A 73 4.12 -26.02 14.50
C GLY A 73 2.93 -25.91 13.54
N ASP A 74 1.72 -26.19 14.04
CA ASP A 74 0.46 -25.95 13.34
C ASP A 74 -0.33 -24.87 14.08
N THR A 75 -0.30 -23.64 13.56
CA THR A 75 -0.85 -22.47 14.27
C THR A 75 -2.20 -22.02 13.73
N GLY A 76 -2.69 -22.59 12.62
CA GLY A 76 -3.89 -22.12 11.90
C GLY A 76 -3.84 -20.66 11.40
N THR A 77 -2.74 -19.94 11.65
CA THR A 77 -2.53 -18.51 11.39
C THR A 77 -1.31 -18.31 10.48
N GLY A 78 -1.16 -17.10 9.93
CA GLY A 78 0.05 -16.74 9.21
C GLY A 78 1.27 -16.71 10.13
N MET A 79 2.45 -16.97 9.58
CA MET A 79 3.70 -16.97 10.33
C MET A 79 4.84 -16.34 9.54
N ALA A 80 5.81 -15.78 10.26
CA ALA A 80 7.02 -15.23 9.67
C ALA A 80 8.27 -15.77 10.36
N VAL A 81 9.29 -16.09 9.58
CA VAL A 81 10.63 -16.45 10.06
C VAL A 81 11.58 -15.32 9.72
N LEU A 82 12.05 -14.61 10.74
CA LEU A 82 13.04 -13.55 10.62
C LEU A 82 14.44 -14.15 10.71
N ILE A 83 15.19 -14.09 9.61
CA ILE A 83 16.55 -14.61 9.52
C ILE A 83 17.51 -13.42 9.54
N PHE A 84 18.31 -13.28 10.60
CA PHE A 84 19.34 -12.25 10.68
C PHE A 84 20.63 -12.75 9.99
N GLU A 85 20.99 -12.09 8.89
CA GLU A 85 22.02 -12.55 7.95
C GLU A 85 23.39 -12.78 8.63
N ASN A 86 23.78 -11.86 9.51
CA ASN A 86 25.08 -11.88 10.19
C ASN A 86 25.27 -13.08 11.13
N GLY A 87 24.21 -13.66 11.68
CA GLY A 87 24.33 -14.72 12.69
C GLY A 87 24.33 -16.14 12.14
N LEU A 88 23.91 -16.35 10.88
CA LEU A 88 23.80 -17.69 10.28
C LEU A 88 24.73 -17.89 9.09
N GLY A 89 25.08 -16.84 8.36
CA GLY A 89 25.81 -16.92 7.09
C GLY A 89 24.93 -17.42 5.93
N PRO A 90 25.39 -17.28 4.69
CA PRO A 90 24.55 -17.44 3.49
C PRO A 90 24.03 -18.86 3.26
N GLU A 91 24.86 -19.89 3.50
CA GLU A 91 24.46 -21.29 3.29
C GLU A 91 23.34 -21.72 4.25
N LYS A 92 23.49 -21.44 5.54
CA LYS A 92 22.46 -21.76 6.55
C LYS A 92 21.19 -20.94 6.35
N THR A 93 21.33 -19.70 5.88
CA THR A 93 20.21 -18.81 5.56
C THR A 93 19.37 -19.38 4.42
N GLY A 94 20.00 -19.75 3.30
CA GLY A 94 19.30 -20.35 2.15
C GLY A 94 18.63 -21.68 2.54
N ARG A 95 19.33 -22.52 3.30
CA ARG A 95 18.76 -23.81 3.74
C ARG A 95 17.57 -23.62 4.70
N LEU A 96 17.67 -22.70 5.65
CA LEU A 96 16.55 -22.40 6.55
C LEU A 96 15.34 -21.89 5.76
N ALA A 97 15.55 -20.99 4.80
CA ALA A 97 14.48 -20.47 3.96
C ALA A 97 13.75 -21.59 3.18
N GLU A 98 14.51 -22.51 2.59
CA GLU A 98 13.97 -23.70 1.92
C GLU A 98 13.12 -24.57 2.88
N ASP A 99 13.67 -24.91 4.05
CA ASP A 99 12.99 -25.74 5.05
C ASP A 99 11.68 -25.09 5.52
N VAL A 100 11.66 -23.76 5.71
CA VAL A 100 10.48 -23.00 6.10
C VAL A 100 9.41 -23.06 5.01
N LYS A 101 9.78 -22.90 3.74
CA LYS A 101 8.83 -23.00 2.61
C LYS A 101 8.26 -24.40 2.45
N LEU A 102 9.06 -25.44 2.67
CA LEU A 102 8.62 -26.82 2.58
C LEU A 102 7.68 -27.21 3.74
N ALA A 103 7.89 -26.71 4.96
CA ALA A 103 7.02 -27.04 6.10
C ALA A 103 5.80 -26.12 6.26
N GLY A 104 5.98 -24.80 6.12
CA GLY A 104 4.93 -23.83 6.43
C GLY A 104 4.01 -23.46 5.26
N GLY A 105 4.33 -23.94 4.04
CA GLY A 105 3.52 -23.71 2.86
C GLY A 105 3.33 -22.22 2.51
N LYS A 106 2.12 -21.86 2.04
CA LYS A 106 1.83 -20.49 1.56
C LYS A 106 1.67 -19.44 2.66
N LYS A 107 1.48 -19.86 3.91
CA LYS A 107 1.25 -18.97 5.06
C LYS A 107 2.51 -18.68 5.87
N ALA A 108 3.65 -19.25 5.47
CA ALA A 108 4.94 -19.02 6.09
C ALA A 108 5.81 -18.10 5.23
N PHE A 109 6.09 -16.92 5.78
CA PHE A 109 7.01 -15.96 5.18
C PHE A 109 8.42 -16.15 5.72
N THR A 110 9.41 -16.03 4.85
CA THR A 110 10.82 -15.98 5.22
C THR A 110 11.35 -14.60 4.91
N ILE A 111 11.83 -13.92 5.94
CA ILE A 111 12.29 -12.54 5.86
C ILE A 111 13.77 -12.49 6.20
N LEU A 112 14.57 -11.90 5.30
CA LEU A 112 15.98 -11.66 5.57
C LEU A 112 16.15 -10.28 6.22
N MET A 113 16.68 -10.26 7.43
CA MET A 113 17.00 -9.05 8.18
C MET A 113 18.49 -8.72 8.02
N ARG A 114 18.77 -7.57 7.42
CA ARG A 114 20.12 -7.01 7.32
C ARG A 114 20.30 -5.93 8.37
N GLU A 115 21.29 -6.09 9.23
CA GLU A 115 21.64 -5.05 10.19
C GLU A 115 22.51 -4.01 9.53
N GLU A 116 22.12 -2.75 9.68
CA GLU A 116 22.92 -1.64 9.20
C GLU A 116 23.81 -1.11 10.31
N LYS A 117 25.12 -1.12 10.08
CA LYS A 117 26.07 -0.48 10.99
C LYS A 117 25.90 1.03 10.90
N ALA A 118 25.77 1.70 12.05
CA ALA A 118 25.58 3.15 12.16
C ALA A 118 26.63 4.01 11.43
N SER A 119 27.79 3.45 11.07
CA SER A 119 28.88 4.12 10.36
C SER A 119 28.92 3.88 8.85
N ALA A 120 27.95 3.16 8.27
CA ALA A 120 27.91 2.91 6.83
C ALA A 120 27.34 4.13 6.08
N GLN A 121 28.13 5.19 6.01
CA GLN A 121 27.92 6.39 5.19
C GLN A 121 28.18 6.10 3.69
N TYR A 122 27.83 4.89 3.24
CA TYR A 122 28.03 4.45 1.86
C TYR A 122 26.67 4.33 1.19
N ASP A 123 26.30 5.39 0.47
CA ASP A 123 25.15 5.47 -0.45
C ASP A 123 25.52 5.00 -1.88
N GLY A 124 26.67 4.33 -2.03
CA GLY A 124 27.00 3.70 -3.31
C GLY A 124 26.00 2.58 -3.63
N PRO A 125 25.84 2.22 -4.91
CA PRO A 125 24.93 1.14 -5.29
C PRO A 125 25.32 -0.12 -4.53
N GLU A 126 24.43 -0.61 -3.67
CA GLU A 126 24.61 -1.94 -3.11
C GLU A 126 24.68 -2.89 -4.30
N PRO A 127 25.71 -3.76 -4.39
CA PRO A 127 25.66 -4.81 -5.39
C PRO A 127 24.34 -5.55 -5.17
N PRO A 128 23.56 -5.83 -6.24
CA PRO A 128 22.37 -6.62 -6.10
C PRO A 128 22.82 -8.01 -5.67
N VAL A 129 22.87 -8.24 -4.36
CA VAL A 129 22.97 -9.58 -3.81
C VAL A 129 21.55 -10.09 -3.95
N PRO A 130 21.28 -10.98 -4.92
CA PRO A 130 19.95 -11.54 -5.03
C PRO A 130 19.64 -12.17 -3.69
N ALA A 131 18.47 -11.86 -3.14
CA ALA A 131 18.02 -12.56 -1.95
C ALA A 131 18.09 -14.07 -2.24
N PRO A 132 18.59 -14.89 -1.29
CA PRO A 132 18.62 -16.33 -1.46
C PRO A 132 17.26 -16.84 -1.94
N GLN A 133 17.28 -17.91 -2.75
CA GLN A 133 16.05 -18.59 -3.15
C GLN A 133 15.21 -18.87 -1.89
N PHE A 134 13.88 -18.70 -1.99
CA PHE A 134 12.91 -18.89 -0.90
C PHE A 134 12.77 -17.75 0.13
N ILE A 135 13.52 -16.65 -0.01
CA ILE A 135 13.26 -15.40 0.76
C ILE A 135 12.10 -14.63 0.13
N ASP A 136 11.09 -14.26 0.92
CA ASP A 136 9.93 -13.51 0.45
C ASP A 136 10.15 -12.01 0.40
N GLN A 137 10.99 -11.49 1.32
CA GLN A 137 11.30 -10.07 1.44
C GLN A 137 12.61 -9.89 2.23
N VAL A 138 13.32 -8.81 1.94
CA VAL A 138 14.49 -8.36 2.70
C VAL A 138 14.11 -7.10 3.48
N PHE A 139 14.66 -6.86 4.66
CA PHE A 139 14.53 -5.58 5.35
C PHE A 139 15.87 -5.12 5.91
N SER A 140 16.09 -3.80 5.94
CA SER A 140 17.24 -3.19 6.60
C SER A 140 16.83 -2.68 7.97
N PHE A 141 17.46 -3.19 9.03
CA PHE A 141 17.23 -2.77 10.40
C PHE A 141 18.32 -1.81 10.87
N ARG A 142 17.93 -0.56 11.11
CA ARG A 142 18.77 0.51 11.68
C ARG A 142 18.60 0.70 13.19
N GLY A 143 17.85 -0.20 13.85
CA GLY A 143 17.65 -0.16 15.30
C GLY A 143 16.28 0.34 15.77
N SER A 144 15.43 0.87 14.89
CA SER A 144 14.06 1.29 15.22
C SER A 144 13.11 0.09 15.28
N GLU A 145 12.55 -0.18 16.46
CA GLU A 145 11.64 -1.30 16.69
C GLU A 145 10.28 -1.14 15.98
N ALA A 146 9.92 0.07 15.57
CA ALA A 146 8.70 0.35 14.80
C ALA A 146 8.68 -0.39 13.44
N LEU A 147 9.86 -0.72 12.90
CA LEU A 147 9.98 -1.50 11.66
C LEU A 147 9.26 -2.85 11.79
N PHE A 148 9.33 -3.53 12.94
CA PHE A 148 8.72 -4.85 13.10
C PHE A 148 7.18 -4.80 12.96
N ILE A 149 6.57 -3.68 13.35
CA ILE A 149 5.13 -3.47 13.19
C ILE A 149 4.75 -3.20 11.74
N ALA A 150 5.51 -2.37 11.04
CA ALA A 150 5.33 -2.15 9.62
C ALA A 150 5.51 -3.45 8.82
N MET A 151 6.51 -4.26 9.17
CA MET A 151 6.73 -5.58 8.57
C MET A 151 5.53 -6.50 8.77
N VAL A 152 5.04 -6.65 10.00
CA VAL A 152 3.85 -7.47 10.28
C VAL A 152 2.65 -6.98 9.49
N GLY A 153 2.41 -5.66 9.45
CA GLY A 153 1.34 -5.07 8.64
C GLY A 153 1.46 -5.46 7.16
N LEU A 154 2.65 -5.36 6.58
CA LEU A 154 2.90 -5.72 5.18
C LEU A 154 2.65 -7.21 4.91
N LEU A 155 3.02 -8.09 5.84
CA LEU A 155 2.78 -9.53 5.69
C LEU A 155 1.30 -9.88 5.81
N GLU A 156 0.58 -9.26 6.74
CA GLU A 156 -0.87 -9.42 6.85
C GLU A 156 -1.59 -8.90 5.60
N ASP A 157 -1.15 -7.75 5.06
CA ASP A 157 -1.69 -7.22 3.81
C ASP A 157 -1.43 -8.17 2.63
N ARG A 158 -0.25 -8.81 2.58
CA ARG A 158 0.08 -9.82 1.58
C ARG A 158 -0.77 -11.07 1.70
N LEU A 159 -1.05 -11.57 2.91
CA LEU A 159 -1.91 -12.75 3.13
C LEU A 159 -3.33 -12.53 2.62
N ASN A 160 -3.82 -11.31 2.75
CA ASN A 160 -5.22 -10.97 2.51
C ASN A 160 -5.45 -10.26 1.17
N PHE A 161 -4.44 -10.14 0.32
CA PHE A 161 -4.51 -9.39 -0.95
C PHE A 161 -5.58 -9.92 -1.91
N GLN A 162 -5.98 -11.19 -1.80
CA GLN A 162 -7.00 -11.81 -2.65
C GLN A 162 -8.45 -11.37 -2.34
N ASN A 163 -8.67 -10.55 -1.31
CA ASN A 163 -10.01 -10.07 -0.97
C ASN A 163 -10.33 -8.75 -1.72
N ASP A 164 -11.15 -8.84 -2.78
CA ASP A 164 -11.51 -7.79 -3.75
C ASP A 164 -12.18 -6.51 -3.20
N LEU A 165 -12.32 -6.39 -1.88
CA LEU A 165 -13.10 -5.32 -1.25
C LEU A 165 -12.25 -4.20 -0.66
N GLU A 166 -10.97 -4.44 -0.39
CA GLU A 166 -10.14 -3.47 0.32
C GLU A 166 -9.25 -2.66 -0.61
N SER A 167 -9.17 -1.36 -0.33
CA SER A 167 -8.33 -0.40 -1.03
C SER A 167 -6.84 -0.76 -0.88
N VAL A 168 -6.08 -0.65 -1.97
CA VAL A 168 -4.66 -1.01 -2.03
C VAL A 168 -3.80 0.18 -2.42
N VAL A 169 -2.75 0.46 -1.65
CA VAL A 169 -1.62 1.31 -2.09
C VAL A 169 -0.51 0.40 -2.59
N LEU A 170 -0.08 0.63 -3.82
CA LEU A 170 1.13 0.00 -4.35
C LEU A 170 2.34 0.88 -4.03
N VAL A 171 3.30 0.34 -3.29
CA VAL A 171 4.62 0.93 -3.06
C VAL A 171 5.63 0.20 -3.95
N VAL A 172 6.43 0.93 -4.72
CA VAL A 172 7.45 0.36 -5.62
C VAL A 172 8.83 0.91 -5.26
N ASP A 173 9.70 0.08 -4.73
CA ASP A 173 11.08 0.45 -4.39
C ASP A 173 11.91 -0.84 -4.26
N ASP A 174 13.07 -0.88 -4.92
CA ASP A 174 13.93 -2.07 -4.99
C ASP A 174 14.98 -2.12 -3.87
N LYS A 175 15.17 -1.03 -3.12
CA LYS A 175 16.24 -0.86 -2.15
C LYS A 175 15.74 -1.13 -0.73
N PRO A 176 16.18 -2.22 -0.07
CA PRO A 176 15.74 -2.56 1.29
C PRO A 176 15.88 -1.43 2.29
N LYS A 177 16.97 -0.67 2.22
CA LYS A 177 17.18 0.51 3.07
C LYS A 177 16.08 1.56 2.93
N HIS A 178 15.65 1.83 1.70
CA HIS A 178 14.68 2.89 1.41
C HIS A 178 13.28 2.48 1.82
N TYR A 179 12.78 1.34 1.31
CA TYR A 179 11.43 0.92 1.68
C TYR A 179 11.29 0.53 3.14
N SER A 180 12.32 -0.02 3.80
CA SER A 180 12.21 -0.35 5.25
C SER A 180 11.94 0.92 6.05
N ARG A 181 12.68 2.00 5.76
CA ARG A 181 12.48 3.30 6.39
C ARG A 181 11.12 3.88 6.02
N PHE A 182 10.79 3.91 4.73
CA PHE A 182 9.53 4.47 4.25
C PHE A 182 8.31 3.74 4.85
N LEU A 183 8.30 2.41 4.83
CA LEU A 183 7.20 1.60 5.36
C LEU A 183 7.04 1.75 6.86
N THR A 184 8.14 1.90 7.62
CA THR A 184 8.08 2.17 9.07
C THR A 184 7.22 3.41 9.33
N GLU A 185 7.55 4.51 8.66
CA GLU A 185 6.85 5.79 8.79
C GLU A 185 5.44 5.73 8.20
N PHE A 186 5.28 5.08 7.05
CA PHE A 186 4.02 4.97 6.33
C PHE A 186 2.97 4.19 7.13
N TYR A 187 3.34 3.07 7.76
CA TYR A 187 2.41 2.30 8.57
C TYR A 187 2.02 3.00 9.87
N GLU A 188 2.86 3.87 10.43
CA GLU A 188 2.48 4.70 11.59
C GLU A 188 1.39 5.73 11.24
N ILE A 189 1.43 6.28 10.02
CA ILE A 189 0.48 7.29 9.54
C ILE A 189 -0.76 6.67 8.88
N ASN A 190 -0.65 5.46 8.32
CA ASN A 190 -1.73 4.74 7.63
C ASN A 190 -2.75 4.14 8.61
N ARG A 191 -3.35 4.99 9.45
CA ARG A 191 -4.37 4.63 10.45
C ARG A 191 -5.71 4.25 9.83
N GLN A 192 -5.90 4.53 8.55
CA GLN A 192 -7.11 4.25 7.77
C GLN A 192 -7.19 2.80 7.26
N ARG A 193 -6.18 1.95 7.61
CA ARG A 193 -6.11 0.52 7.27
C ARG A 193 -6.17 0.21 5.77
N THR A 194 -5.61 1.06 4.94
CA THR A 194 -5.39 0.71 3.53
C THR A 194 -4.34 -0.38 3.44
N ARG A 195 -4.58 -1.41 2.63
CA ARG A 195 -3.58 -2.47 2.42
C ARG A 195 -2.41 -1.91 1.63
N VAL A 196 -1.19 -2.27 2.00
CA VAL A 196 0.01 -1.94 1.23
C VAL A 196 0.52 -3.17 0.50
N ARG A 197 0.85 -3.00 -0.78
CA ARG A 197 1.60 -3.97 -1.56
C ARG A 197 2.93 -3.35 -1.92
N LEU A 198 4.02 -3.98 -1.49
CA LEU A 198 5.37 -3.65 -1.96
C LEU A 198 5.66 -4.46 -3.23
N ALA A 199 6.25 -3.80 -4.22
CA ALA A 199 6.86 -4.42 -5.37
C ALA A 199 8.32 -3.94 -5.50
N CYS A 200 9.23 -4.86 -5.83
CA CYS A 200 10.65 -4.53 -5.96
C CYS A 200 11.11 -4.36 -7.42
N ASP A 201 10.24 -4.67 -8.39
CA ASP A 201 10.50 -4.51 -9.82
C ASP A 201 9.22 -4.16 -10.58
N TYR A 202 9.40 -3.82 -11.86
CA TYR A 202 8.31 -3.45 -12.76
C TYR A 202 7.31 -4.59 -12.97
N GLU A 203 7.79 -5.81 -13.13
CA GLU A 203 6.95 -6.96 -13.44
C GLU A 203 6.02 -7.32 -12.27
N GLU A 204 6.51 -7.24 -11.04
CA GLU A 204 5.72 -7.38 -9.82
C GLU A 204 4.73 -6.21 -9.66
N ALA A 205 5.18 -4.97 -9.86
CA ALA A 205 4.32 -3.79 -9.79
C ALA A 205 3.17 -3.86 -10.80
N GLN A 206 3.46 -4.26 -12.04
CA GLN A 206 2.47 -4.48 -13.09
C GLN A 206 1.46 -5.56 -12.70
N ARG A 207 1.92 -6.68 -12.13
CA ARG A 207 1.05 -7.76 -11.67
C ARG A 207 0.09 -7.27 -10.60
N VAL A 208 0.59 -6.53 -9.59
CA VAL A 208 -0.27 -5.95 -8.55
C VAL A 208 -1.32 -5.01 -9.15
N ILE A 209 -0.95 -4.17 -10.12
CA ILE A 209 -1.91 -3.28 -10.80
C ILE A 209 -2.99 -4.10 -11.52
N LEU A 210 -2.61 -5.18 -12.21
CA LEU A 210 -3.56 -6.05 -12.92
C LEU A 210 -4.49 -6.80 -11.97
N ASP A 211 -3.97 -7.30 -10.85
CA ASP A 211 -4.78 -7.95 -9.82
C ASP A 211 -5.80 -6.95 -9.24
N CYS A 212 -5.36 -5.72 -8.93
CA CYS A 212 -6.24 -4.64 -8.47
C CYS A 212 -7.23 -4.13 -9.52
N ALA A 213 -6.95 -4.35 -10.81
CA ALA A 213 -7.84 -3.95 -11.90
C ALA A 213 -9.14 -4.75 -11.91
N GLN A 214 -9.13 -5.99 -11.43
CA GLN A 214 -10.33 -6.84 -11.35
C GLN A 214 -11.32 -6.32 -10.31
N GLY A 215 -10.83 -5.92 -9.14
CA GLY A 215 -11.65 -5.37 -8.05
C GLY A 215 -11.86 -3.86 -8.12
N GLU A 216 -11.19 -3.17 -9.05
CA GLU A 216 -11.07 -1.71 -9.09
C GLU A 216 -10.70 -1.10 -7.73
N ASN A 217 -9.74 -1.71 -7.02
CA ASN A 217 -9.40 -1.36 -5.62
C ASN A 217 -8.04 -0.68 -5.46
N LEU A 218 -7.30 -0.41 -6.54
CA LEU A 218 -6.06 0.38 -6.48
C LEU A 218 -6.38 1.82 -6.05
N ALA A 219 -5.93 2.22 -4.86
CA ALA A 219 -6.13 3.57 -4.33
C ALA A 219 -5.11 4.56 -4.89
N GLY A 220 -3.85 4.13 -5.03
CA GLY A 220 -2.78 4.93 -5.62
C GLY A 220 -1.45 4.18 -5.66
N VAL A 221 -0.46 4.83 -6.27
CA VAL A 221 0.89 4.29 -6.45
C VAL A 221 1.90 5.24 -5.79
N ILE A 222 2.87 4.70 -5.05
CA ILE A 222 4.00 5.44 -4.49
C ILE A 222 5.26 4.73 -4.98
N SER A 223 6.12 5.39 -5.75
CA SER A 223 7.22 4.73 -6.46
C SER A 223 8.53 5.47 -6.30
N ASP A 224 9.65 4.75 -6.19
CA ASP A 224 10.94 5.26 -6.63
C ASP A 224 10.89 5.52 -8.13
N LEU A 225 11.64 6.51 -8.62
CA LEU A 225 11.75 6.79 -10.04
C LEU A 225 12.49 5.65 -10.76
N TRP A 226 13.52 5.13 -10.10
CA TRP A 226 14.41 4.13 -10.66
C TRP A 226 14.24 2.79 -9.95
N PHE A 227 13.93 1.76 -10.72
CA PHE A 227 13.86 0.38 -10.23
C PHE A 227 14.00 -0.60 -11.41
N PRO A 228 14.29 -1.89 -11.16
CA PRO A 228 14.49 -2.86 -12.21
C PRO A 228 13.27 -3.09 -13.08
N ARG A 229 13.51 -3.21 -14.39
CA ARG A 229 12.57 -3.70 -15.41
C ARG A 229 13.31 -4.63 -16.34
N ASN A 230 12.77 -5.83 -16.57
CA ASN A 230 13.47 -6.92 -17.26
C ASN A 230 14.88 -7.18 -16.67
N GLY A 231 15.02 -7.08 -15.34
CA GLY A 231 16.29 -7.24 -14.63
C GLY A 231 17.32 -6.13 -14.83
N ARG A 232 16.97 -5.02 -15.49
CA ARG A 232 17.85 -3.85 -15.68
C ARG A 232 17.30 -2.65 -14.93
N HIS A 233 18.15 -1.97 -14.16
CA HIS A 233 17.78 -0.76 -13.45
C HIS A 233 17.57 0.39 -14.46
N ASP A 234 16.36 0.95 -14.49
CA ASP A 234 15.89 1.93 -15.48
C ASP A 234 14.95 2.94 -14.79
N GLN A 235 14.53 4.01 -15.48
CA GLN A 235 13.47 4.94 -15.03
C GLN A 235 12.08 4.30 -15.16
N SER A 236 11.93 3.13 -14.55
CA SER A 236 10.80 2.24 -14.74
C SER A 236 9.46 2.83 -14.29
N ALA A 237 9.48 3.88 -13.46
CA ALA A 237 8.26 4.60 -13.06
C ALA A 237 7.51 5.17 -14.27
N PHE A 238 8.21 5.70 -15.29
CA PHE A 238 7.58 6.20 -16.52
C PHE A 238 6.78 5.10 -17.21
N ALA A 239 7.40 3.94 -17.40
CA ALA A 239 6.76 2.81 -18.06
C ALA A 239 5.59 2.24 -17.24
N LEU A 240 5.69 2.27 -15.91
CA LEU A 240 4.63 1.80 -15.02
C LEU A 240 3.43 2.74 -15.06
N LEU A 241 3.68 4.04 -15.00
CA LEU A 241 2.66 5.07 -15.17
C LEU A 241 2.03 4.96 -16.55
N GLU A 242 2.82 4.89 -17.63
CA GLU A 242 2.30 4.73 -18.98
C GLU A 242 1.40 3.49 -19.10
N PHE A 243 1.83 2.35 -18.56
CA PHE A 243 1.02 1.14 -18.49
C PHE A 243 -0.31 1.40 -17.77
N LEU A 244 -0.26 1.99 -16.57
CA LEU A 244 -1.44 2.30 -15.76
C LEU A 244 -2.39 3.29 -16.46
N ARG A 245 -1.86 4.26 -17.21
CA ARG A 245 -2.66 5.32 -17.87
C ARG A 245 -3.20 4.90 -19.23
N LYS A 246 -2.47 4.07 -20.00
CA LYS A 246 -2.78 3.82 -21.42
C LYS A 246 -3.16 2.38 -21.75
N SER A 247 -2.85 1.41 -20.89
CA SER A 247 -3.13 0.00 -21.19
C SER A 247 -4.64 -0.27 -21.29
N GLY A 248 -5.04 -0.99 -22.35
CA GLY A 248 -6.42 -1.45 -22.54
C GLY A 248 -6.88 -2.45 -21.47
N GLN A 249 -5.96 -3.05 -20.72
CA GLN A 249 -6.25 -3.97 -19.62
C GLN A 249 -6.67 -3.24 -18.34
N ILE A 250 -6.44 -1.92 -18.25
CA ILE A 250 -6.73 -1.14 -17.06
C ILE A 250 -8.08 -0.42 -17.24
N PRO A 251 -9.05 -0.65 -16.32
CA PRO A 251 -10.33 0.05 -16.30
C PRO A 251 -10.12 1.56 -16.31
N ILE A 252 -10.97 2.27 -17.05
CA ILE A 252 -10.91 3.74 -17.17
C ILE A 252 -10.96 4.44 -15.81
N THR A 253 -11.61 3.82 -14.82
CA THR A 253 -11.74 4.28 -13.44
C THR A 253 -10.42 4.26 -12.67
N LEU A 254 -9.47 3.39 -13.05
CA LEU A 254 -8.14 3.32 -12.45
C LEU A 254 -7.09 4.13 -13.20
N ARG A 255 -7.36 4.50 -14.46
CA ARG A 255 -6.37 5.18 -15.30
C ARG A 255 -5.93 6.54 -14.76
N LYS A 256 -6.63 7.17 -13.81
CA LYS A 256 -6.16 8.41 -13.15
C LYS A 256 -6.06 8.27 -11.63
N VAL A 257 -5.79 7.07 -11.10
CA VAL A 257 -5.45 6.95 -9.67
C VAL A 257 -4.24 7.83 -9.36
N PRO A 258 -4.20 8.52 -8.21
CA PRO A 258 -3.07 9.36 -7.86
C PRO A 258 -1.77 8.54 -7.78
N ALA A 259 -0.67 9.18 -8.17
CA ALA A 259 0.64 8.58 -8.06
C ALA A 259 1.65 9.58 -7.49
N ILE A 260 2.50 9.10 -6.60
CA ILE A 260 3.64 9.80 -6.05
C ILE A 260 4.89 9.14 -6.62
N VAL A 261 5.80 9.92 -7.19
CA VAL A 261 7.13 9.46 -7.60
C VAL A 261 8.20 10.24 -6.84
N MET A 262 9.16 9.51 -6.29
CA MET A 262 10.23 10.07 -5.47
C MET A 262 11.59 9.76 -6.10
N SER A 263 12.50 10.73 -6.11
CA SER A 263 13.87 10.55 -6.61
C SER A 263 14.83 11.48 -5.89
N ALA A 264 16.08 11.06 -5.71
CA ALA A 264 17.18 11.97 -5.33
C ALA A 264 17.78 12.69 -6.56
N ASP A 265 17.53 12.18 -7.76
CA ASP A 265 17.88 12.82 -9.03
C ASP A 265 16.77 13.78 -9.43
N LYS A 266 17.00 15.07 -9.15
CA LYS A 266 16.06 16.15 -9.44
C LYS A 266 15.85 16.37 -10.94
N GLN A 267 16.89 16.22 -11.77
CA GLN A 267 16.77 16.45 -13.20
C GLN A 267 15.84 15.41 -13.84
N ALA A 268 16.01 14.15 -13.47
CA ALA A 268 15.14 13.07 -13.93
C ALA A 268 13.70 13.23 -13.41
N LEU A 269 13.54 13.74 -12.18
CA LEU A 269 12.24 14.00 -11.58
C LEU A 269 11.51 15.17 -12.27
N ASP A 270 12.20 16.26 -12.58
CA ASP A 270 11.64 17.40 -13.32
C ASP A 270 11.20 16.97 -14.73
N ALA A 271 12.00 16.12 -15.40
CA ALA A 271 11.64 15.55 -16.71
C ALA A 271 10.40 14.63 -16.65
N LEU A 272 10.17 13.93 -15.53
CA LEU A 272 8.95 13.16 -15.30
C LEU A 272 7.74 14.09 -15.16
N HIS A 273 7.87 15.14 -14.35
CA HIS A 273 6.78 16.06 -14.10
C HIS A 273 6.32 16.78 -15.37
N GLU A 274 7.25 17.12 -16.28
CA GLU A 274 6.92 17.72 -17.58
C GLU A 274 6.14 16.75 -18.49
N GLN A 275 6.52 15.46 -18.50
CA GLN A 275 5.90 14.46 -19.36
C GLN A 275 4.57 13.90 -18.79
N VAL A 276 4.44 13.88 -17.47
CA VAL A 276 3.31 13.26 -16.75
C VAL A 276 2.84 14.22 -15.64
N PRO A 277 2.14 15.32 -16.01
CA PRO A 277 1.85 16.42 -15.08
C PRO A 277 0.82 16.07 -13.99
N ASP A 278 0.11 14.95 -14.12
CA ASP A 278 -0.85 14.44 -13.14
C ASP A 278 -0.22 13.58 -12.03
N VAL A 279 1.12 13.60 -11.91
CA VAL A 279 1.90 12.85 -10.91
C VAL A 279 2.56 13.81 -9.92
N PHE A 280 2.44 13.47 -8.63
CA PHE A 280 3.13 14.19 -7.55
C PHE A 280 4.60 13.76 -7.51
N CYS A 281 5.51 14.70 -7.69
CA CYS A 281 6.95 14.43 -7.74
C CYS A 281 7.63 15.02 -6.50
N PHE A 282 8.36 14.19 -5.74
CA PHE A 282 9.07 14.64 -4.53
C PHE A 282 10.56 14.30 -4.53
N ASP A 283 11.38 15.24 -4.07
CA ASP A 283 12.82 15.05 -3.88
C ASP A 283 13.07 14.20 -2.63
N LYS A 284 13.82 13.10 -2.76
CA LYS A 284 14.17 12.23 -1.63
C LYS A 284 15.05 12.93 -0.59
N ASN A 285 15.72 14.03 -0.97
CA ASN A 285 16.56 14.84 -0.09
C ASN A 285 15.77 15.90 0.68
N ASP A 286 14.48 16.06 0.41
CA ASP A 286 13.64 17.01 1.12
C ASP A 286 13.44 16.59 2.59
N PRO A 287 13.84 17.42 3.58
CA PRO A 287 13.64 17.10 5.00
C PRO A 287 12.15 16.95 5.38
N LEU A 288 11.23 17.50 4.58
CA LEU A 288 9.78 17.40 4.77
C LEU A 288 9.12 16.33 3.89
N LEU A 289 9.90 15.50 3.19
CA LEU A 289 9.39 14.47 2.28
C LEU A 289 8.25 13.64 2.87
N LEU A 290 8.41 13.12 4.09
CA LEU A 290 7.39 12.29 4.72
C LEU A 290 6.10 13.06 5.02
N GLN A 291 6.22 14.35 5.36
CA GLN A 291 5.06 15.21 5.56
C GLN A 291 4.33 15.45 4.23
N HIS A 292 5.06 15.70 3.14
CA HIS A 292 4.48 15.86 1.81
C HIS A 292 3.76 14.57 1.35
N VAL A 293 4.41 13.41 1.48
CA VAL A 293 3.78 12.12 1.14
C VAL A 293 2.53 11.90 1.98
N ARG A 294 2.60 12.11 3.29
CA ARG A 294 1.44 11.96 4.19
C ARG A 294 0.30 12.88 3.77
N GLN A 295 0.58 14.13 3.47
CA GLN A 295 -0.43 15.11 3.07
C GLN A 295 -1.09 14.69 1.76
N THR A 296 -0.29 14.36 0.74
CA THR A 296 -0.80 13.93 -0.56
C THR A 296 -1.63 12.65 -0.48
N VAL A 297 -1.19 11.69 0.34
CA VAL A 297 -1.94 10.45 0.56
C VAL A 297 -3.29 10.73 1.22
N ASN A 298 -3.33 11.57 2.26
CA ASN A 298 -4.59 11.92 2.91
C ASN A 298 -5.52 12.76 2.03
N ASP A 299 -4.97 13.63 1.19
CA ASP A 299 -5.76 14.56 0.38
C ASP A 299 -6.29 13.92 -0.91
N PHE A 300 -5.49 13.08 -1.57
CA PHE A 300 -5.75 12.67 -2.95
C PHE A 300 -5.99 11.18 -3.14
N PHE A 301 -5.48 10.31 -2.26
CA PHE A 301 -5.67 8.86 -2.40
C PHE A 301 -7.11 8.41 -2.04
N GLY A 302 -7.96 9.35 -1.62
CA GLY A 302 -9.39 9.10 -1.37
C GLY A 302 -9.63 8.30 -0.09
N PHE A 303 -8.74 8.43 0.90
CA PHE A 303 -8.89 7.80 2.21
C PHE A 303 -9.72 8.68 3.15
N GLY A 304 -10.74 8.09 3.77
CA GLY A 304 -11.62 8.79 4.70
C GLY A 304 -12.41 9.91 4.02
N ALA A 305 -12.72 10.97 4.76
CA ALA A 305 -13.49 12.09 4.24
C ALA A 305 -12.81 12.77 3.04
N PHE A 306 -13.61 13.17 2.06
CA PHE A 306 -13.12 13.83 0.85
C PHE A 306 -12.72 15.28 1.16
N ARG A 307 -11.53 15.69 0.70
CA ARG A 307 -10.94 16.99 1.02
C ARG A 307 -10.92 17.86 -0.23
N ILE A 308 -11.67 18.96 -0.21
CA ILE A 308 -11.81 19.88 -1.34
C ILE A 308 -11.12 21.20 -1.01
N PHE A 309 -10.05 21.49 -1.75
CA PHE A 309 -9.30 22.73 -1.62
C PHE A 309 -9.88 23.80 -2.55
N VAL A 310 -10.33 24.90 -1.97
CA VAL A 310 -10.80 26.08 -2.71
C VAL A 310 -9.77 27.20 -2.54
N PRO A 311 -9.19 27.74 -3.63
CA PRO A 311 -8.24 28.84 -3.52
C PRO A 311 -8.81 30.01 -2.72
N GLY A 312 -8.09 30.44 -1.67
CA GLY A 312 -8.49 31.53 -0.79
C GLY A 312 -9.28 31.14 0.47
N SER A 313 -9.69 29.88 0.65
CA SER A 313 -10.43 29.44 1.85
C SER A 313 -9.56 29.19 3.10
N GLY A 314 -8.24 29.03 2.93
CA GLY A 314 -7.30 28.72 4.02
C GLY A 314 -7.27 27.24 4.43
N GLU A 315 -8.44 26.63 4.60
CA GLU A 315 -8.60 25.20 4.94
C GLU A 315 -9.46 24.47 3.89
N PRO A 316 -9.27 23.14 3.70
CA PRO A 316 -10.11 22.36 2.82
C PRO A 316 -11.50 22.12 3.42
N PHE A 317 -12.51 22.07 2.55
CA PHE A 317 -13.83 21.58 2.91
C PHE A 317 -13.77 20.06 3.05
N ILE A 318 -14.29 19.55 4.17
CA ILE A 318 -14.36 18.13 4.47
C ILE A 318 -15.75 17.64 4.10
N VAL A 319 -15.80 16.56 3.32
CA VAL A 319 -17.03 15.93 2.85
C VAL A 319 -17.02 14.47 3.29
N GLU A 320 -17.87 14.11 4.23
CA GLU A 320 -17.90 12.78 4.85
C GLU A 320 -18.82 11.81 4.12
N ASP A 321 -19.83 12.31 3.40
CA ASP A 321 -20.83 11.48 2.73
C ASP A 321 -21.29 12.01 1.35
N LEU A 322 -22.13 11.22 0.68
CA LEU A 322 -22.70 11.56 -0.63
C LEU A 322 -23.57 12.81 -0.61
N HIS A 323 -24.29 13.07 0.49
CA HIS A 323 -25.19 14.20 0.60
C HIS A 323 -24.39 15.50 0.64
N GLU A 324 -23.38 15.56 1.50
CA GLU A 324 -22.45 16.69 1.59
C GLU A 324 -21.73 16.92 0.27
N LEU A 325 -21.31 15.84 -0.41
CA LEU A 325 -20.67 15.95 -1.73
C LEU A 325 -21.64 16.59 -2.73
N LYS A 326 -22.90 16.16 -2.77
CA LYS A 326 -23.91 16.71 -3.68
C LYS A 326 -24.22 18.18 -3.38
N VAL A 327 -24.26 18.59 -2.11
CA VAL A 327 -24.41 19.99 -1.71
C VAL A 327 -23.20 20.80 -2.20
N MET A 328 -22.00 20.29 -1.96
CA MET A 328 -20.76 20.93 -2.39
C MET A 328 -20.69 21.08 -3.93
N LEU A 329 -21.08 20.06 -4.69
CA LEU A 329 -21.12 20.11 -6.15
C LEU A 329 -22.04 21.22 -6.69
N LYS A 330 -23.04 21.68 -5.94
CA LYS A 330 -23.89 22.82 -6.36
C LYS A 330 -23.20 24.17 -6.18
N ALA A 331 -22.37 24.30 -5.15
CA ALA A 331 -21.77 25.57 -4.72
C ALA A 331 -20.29 25.73 -5.09
N MET A 332 -19.62 24.63 -5.47
CA MET A 332 -18.19 24.61 -5.76
C MET A 332 -17.82 25.59 -6.88
N PRO A 333 -16.76 26.41 -6.76
CA PRO A 333 -16.30 27.28 -7.84
C PRO A 333 -15.95 26.50 -9.10
N ASP A 334 -16.22 27.08 -10.28
CA ASP A 334 -16.05 26.44 -11.58
C ASP A 334 -14.63 25.91 -11.81
N SER A 335 -13.61 26.68 -11.48
CA SER A 335 -12.21 26.27 -11.61
C SER A 335 -11.86 25.06 -10.74
N VAL A 336 -12.43 24.96 -9.54
CA VAL A 336 -12.24 23.83 -8.62
C VAL A 336 -12.99 22.60 -9.13
N LEU A 337 -14.23 22.79 -9.60
CA LEU A 337 -15.04 21.71 -10.16
C LEU A 337 -14.37 21.07 -11.37
N LEU A 338 -13.88 21.89 -12.31
CA LEU A 338 -13.14 21.44 -13.48
C LEU A 338 -11.85 20.72 -13.09
N HIS A 339 -11.08 21.28 -12.14
CA HIS A 339 -9.87 20.65 -11.64
C HIS A 339 -10.15 19.26 -11.06
N TYR A 340 -11.10 19.13 -10.14
CA TYR A 340 -11.42 17.86 -9.48
C TYR A 340 -12.03 16.83 -10.43
N SER A 341 -12.80 17.28 -11.43
CA SER A 341 -13.39 16.41 -12.47
C SER A 341 -12.32 15.89 -13.42
N ARG A 342 -11.44 16.76 -13.92
CA ARG A 342 -10.35 16.39 -14.85
C ARG A 342 -9.37 15.39 -14.23
N HIS A 343 -9.08 15.53 -12.94
CA HIS A 343 -8.21 14.61 -12.20
C HIS A 343 -8.94 13.42 -11.59
N ASN A 344 -10.24 13.25 -11.92
CA ASN A 344 -11.00 12.08 -11.51
C ASN A 344 -11.11 11.94 -9.98
N TYR A 345 -10.97 13.01 -9.19
CA TYR A 345 -10.95 12.94 -7.73
C TYR A 345 -12.31 12.48 -7.15
N PHE A 346 -13.43 12.99 -7.70
CA PHE A 346 -14.78 12.59 -7.24
C PHE A 346 -15.02 11.09 -7.37
N SER A 347 -14.81 10.56 -8.56
CA SER A 347 -15.00 9.15 -8.87
C SER A 347 -13.93 8.27 -8.22
N GLY A 348 -12.79 8.83 -7.82
CA GLY A 348 -11.75 8.13 -7.06
C GLY A 348 -12.25 7.87 -5.66
N TRP A 349 -12.71 8.92 -5.00
CA TRP A 349 -13.30 8.86 -3.67
C TRP A 349 -14.53 7.95 -3.62
N LEU A 350 -15.47 8.12 -4.55
CA LEU A 350 -16.69 7.29 -4.64
C LEU A 350 -16.38 5.78 -4.80
N ARG A 351 -15.40 5.43 -5.63
CA ARG A 351 -14.99 4.04 -5.87
C ARG A 351 -14.49 3.38 -4.58
N LEU A 352 -13.66 4.10 -3.81
CA LEU A 352 -13.07 3.60 -2.57
C LEU A 352 -14.09 3.54 -1.42
N HIS A 353 -15.19 4.29 -1.51
CA HIS A 353 -16.29 4.28 -0.53
C HIS A 353 -17.47 3.37 -0.93
N GLY A 354 -17.28 2.51 -1.94
CA GLY A 354 -18.27 1.49 -2.33
C GLY A 354 -19.32 1.96 -3.35
N HIS A 355 -19.25 3.19 -3.82
CA HIS A 355 -20.16 3.75 -4.84
C HIS A 355 -19.64 3.50 -6.26
N LYS A 356 -19.27 2.24 -6.57
CA LYS A 356 -18.62 1.86 -7.84
C LYS A 356 -19.47 2.21 -9.09
N GLU A 357 -20.78 1.99 -9.02
CA GLU A 357 -21.72 2.30 -10.12
C GLU A 357 -21.72 3.80 -10.44
N LEU A 358 -21.82 4.66 -9.42
CA LEU A 358 -21.77 6.11 -9.59
C LEU A 358 -20.39 6.57 -10.07
N ALA A 359 -19.32 5.99 -9.51
CA ALA A 359 -17.95 6.30 -9.92
C ALA A 359 -17.69 5.99 -11.40
N ALA A 360 -18.26 4.91 -11.94
CA ALA A 360 -18.20 4.56 -13.35
C ALA A 360 -19.06 5.50 -14.21
N ALA A 361 -20.25 5.87 -13.74
CA ALA A 361 -21.17 6.74 -14.47
C ALA A 361 -20.65 8.17 -14.70
N ILE A 362 -19.73 8.64 -13.85
CA ILE A 362 -19.15 10.00 -13.92
C ILE A 362 -17.73 10.03 -14.50
N ARG A 363 -17.26 8.97 -15.17
CA ARG A 363 -15.90 8.93 -15.76
C ARG A 363 -15.85 8.52 -17.24
N PRO A 364 -14.98 9.16 -18.05
CA PRO A 364 -14.28 10.43 -17.83
C PRO A 364 -15.17 11.63 -18.24
N ILE A 365 -15.27 12.65 -17.37
CA ILE A 365 -15.86 13.94 -17.73
C ILE A 365 -14.72 14.84 -18.18
N ASP A 366 -14.53 14.91 -19.49
CA ASP A 366 -13.54 15.79 -20.14
C ASP A 366 -14.31 16.89 -20.87
N SER A 367 -14.83 17.85 -20.10
CA SER A 367 -15.45 19.08 -20.60
C SER A 367 -14.75 20.27 -19.94
N GLU A 368 -14.53 21.32 -20.73
CA GLU A 368 -14.00 22.60 -20.26
C GLU A 368 -15.12 23.52 -19.75
N ASP A 369 -16.39 23.16 -19.95
CA ASP A 369 -17.55 23.90 -19.47
C ASP A 369 -17.99 23.43 -18.09
N ALA A 370 -17.74 24.25 -17.07
CA ALA A 370 -18.10 23.93 -15.70
C ALA A 370 -19.61 23.75 -15.48
N GLY A 371 -20.45 24.44 -16.24
CA GLY A 371 -21.91 24.30 -16.21
C GLY A 371 -22.35 22.92 -16.70
N GLU A 372 -21.78 22.46 -17.81
CA GLU A 372 -22.02 21.10 -18.33
C GLU A 372 -21.56 20.03 -17.33
N VAL A 373 -20.33 20.17 -16.81
CA VAL A 373 -19.77 19.25 -15.81
C VAL A 373 -20.67 19.18 -14.58
N ARG A 374 -21.11 20.33 -14.07
CA ARG A 374 -21.98 20.41 -12.89
C ARG A 374 -23.34 19.76 -13.14
N ALA A 375 -23.97 20.07 -14.28
CA ALA A 375 -25.27 19.51 -14.64
C ALA A 375 -25.18 17.97 -14.76
N LEU A 376 -24.15 17.47 -15.44
CA LEU A 376 -23.92 16.03 -15.60
C LEU A 376 -23.69 15.34 -14.25
N LEU A 377 -22.82 15.88 -13.40
CA LEU A 377 -22.57 15.32 -12.08
C LEU A 377 -23.86 15.27 -11.23
N LEU A 378 -24.61 16.36 -11.16
CA LEU A 378 -25.86 16.41 -10.40
C LEU A 378 -26.93 15.46 -10.95
N GLU A 379 -27.02 15.31 -12.28
CA GLU A 379 -27.89 14.34 -12.93
C GLU A 379 -27.53 12.90 -12.52
N LYS A 380 -26.25 12.51 -12.61
CA LYS A 380 -25.79 11.16 -12.27
C LYS A 380 -25.97 10.85 -10.78
N PHE A 381 -25.70 11.80 -9.90
CA PHE A 381 -25.98 11.65 -8.47
C PHE A 381 -27.47 11.45 -8.21
N GLY A 382 -28.34 12.24 -8.86
CA GLY A 382 -29.79 12.09 -8.74
C GLY A 382 -30.30 10.73 -9.23
N GLN A 383 -29.82 10.26 -10.39
CA GLN A 383 -30.16 8.92 -10.93
C GLN A 383 -29.73 7.80 -9.97
N TYR A 384 -28.54 7.91 -9.38
CA TYR A 384 -28.02 6.92 -8.44
C TYR A 384 -28.83 6.87 -7.14
N GLU A 385 -29.16 8.02 -6.53
CA GLU A 385 -30.02 8.07 -5.35
C GLU A 385 -31.41 7.48 -5.60
N MET A 386 -32.02 7.78 -6.75
CA MET A 386 -33.30 7.19 -7.14
C MET A 386 -33.22 5.67 -7.31
N GLY A 387 -32.13 5.15 -7.88
CA GLY A 387 -31.87 3.71 -7.98
C GLY A 387 -31.69 3.04 -6.62
N LEU A 388 -31.01 3.71 -5.68
CA LEU A 388 -30.87 3.24 -4.30
C LEU A 388 -32.21 3.17 -3.55
N LEU A 389 -33.09 4.15 -3.76
CA LEU A 389 -34.45 4.14 -3.20
C LEU A 389 -35.31 3.02 -3.82
N ALA A 390 -35.28 2.88 -5.15
CA ALA A 390 -36.06 1.87 -5.86
C ALA A 390 -35.64 0.43 -5.52
N SER A 391 -34.36 0.23 -5.21
CA SER A 391 -33.82 -1.07 -4.77
C SER A 391 -34.02 -1.36 -3.27
N GLY A 392 -34.60 -0.42 -2.50
CA GLY A 392 -34.82 -0.57 -1.06
C GLY A 392 -33.54 -0.50 -0.22
N LYS A 393 -32.40 -0.10 -0.81
CA LYS A 393 -31.10 0.04 -0.14
C LYS A 393 -31.00 1.32 0.71
N VAL A 394 -31.96 2.24 0.59
CA VAL A 394 -32.03 3.50 1.33
C VAL A 394 -33.49 3.79 1.69
N ARG A 395 -33.75 4.37 2.86
CA ARG A 395 -35.08 4.87 3.25
C ARG A 395 -35.07 6.38 3.36
N LEU A 396 -36.19 7.01 3.00
CA LEU A 396 -36.42 8.43 3.26
C LEU A 396 -36.62 8.61 4.77
N ALA A 397 -35.74 9.38 5.42
CA ALA A 397 -35.98 9.86 6.77
C ALA A 397 -36.63 11.25 6.68
N TRP A 398 -37.73 11.40 7.42
CA TRP A 398 -38.34 12.70 7.66
C TRP A 398 -37.68 13.25 8.91
N ASP A 399 -36.88 14.31 8.77
CA ASP A 399 -36.43 15.10 9.91
C ASP A 399 -37.66 15.83 10.46
N SER A 400 -38.10 15.46 11.66
CA SER A 400 -39.17 16.10 12.42
C SER A 400 -38.68 17.34 13.15
#